data_AF-A0A3M6T5A3-F1
#
_entry.id   AF-A0A3M6T5A3-F1
#
_cell.length_a   1.000
_cell.length_b   1.000
_cell.length_c   1.000
_cell.angle_alpha   90.00
_cell.angle_beta   90.00
_cell.angle_gamma   90.00
#
_symmetry.space_group_name_H-M   'P 1'
#
loop_
_entity.id
_entity.type
_entity.pdbx_description
1 polymer ?
#
loop_
_entity_poly.entity_id
_entity_poly.type
_entity_poly.pdbx_seq_one_letter_code
_entity_poly.pdbx_strand_id
1 'polypeptide(L)'
;MFGQRPDIVDSRIMSTTYGFKINHPFDPSLHPINKKHFVDGVAYCKDCFEVLVKENDIVRTGEKKVFAHYRLLKGSQTAARFSFFTSTDPDAKYSTDASVSNPIGEAVVESPDVAKGTKRMIDLAIEFGGTEIKATAIDRSSGNTATVYLDFLCNKD
;
A
#
# COMPACT_ATOMS: atom_id res chain seq x y z
N MET A 1 27.90 -31.83 15.87
CA MET A 1 26.56 -31.42 15.46
C MET A 1 26.42 -29.94 15.73
N PHE A 2 26.61 -29.10 14.72
CA PHE A 2 26.38 -27.66 14.86
C PHE A 2 24.90 -27.41 14.54
N GLY A 3 24.08 -27.31 15.58
CA GLY A 3 22.74 -26.77 15.45
C GLY A 3 22.86 -25.28 15.23
N GLN A 4 22.89 -24.83 13.97
CA GLN A 4 22.60 -23.44 13.65
C GLN A 4 21.17 -23.20 14.12
N ARG A 5 21.01 -22.49 15.24
CA ARG A 5 19.73 -21.83 15.51
C ARG A 5 19.49 -20.95 14.29
N PRO A 6 18.39 -21.11 13.55
CA PRO A 6 18.07 -20.13 12.52
C PRO A 6 18.03 -18.79 13.25
N ASP A 7 18.83 -17.83 12.81
CA ASP A 7 18.89 -16.49 13.37
C ASP A 7 17.51 -15.88 13.17
N ILE A 8 16.63 -15.99 14.18
CA ILE A 8 15.33 -15.33 14.18
C ILE A 8 15.65 -13.85 14.28
N VAL A 9 15.56 -13.16 13.16
CA VAL A 9 15.64 -11.70 13.10
C VAL A 9 14.46 -11.17 13.91
N ASP A 10 14.71 -10.71 15.13
CA ASP A 10 13.67 -10.13 16.01
C ASP A 10 13.20 -8.76 15.48
N SER A 11 14.13 -8.03 14.85
CA SER A 11 13.86 -6.76 14.19
C SER A 11 14.84 -6.49 13.06
N ARG A 12 14.47 -5.63 12.11
CA ARG A 12 15.34 -5.19 11.02
C ARG A 12 15.23 -3.68 10.79
N ILE A 13 16.35 -3.10 10.36
CA ILE A 13 16.40 -1.74 9.84
C ILE A 13 16.01 -1.80 8.36
N MET A 14 15.04 -1.00 7.95
CA MET A 14 14.56 -0.96 6.58
C MET A 14 15.60 -0.33 5.64
N SER A 15 15.93 -1.02 4.55
CA SER A 15 16.93 -0.60 3.56
C SER A 15 16.40 0.36 2.49
N THR A 16 15.09 0.60 2.47
CA THR A 16 14.43 1.54 1.55
C THR A 16 13.04 1.88 2.11
N THR A 17 12.42 2.91 1.57
CA THR A 17 11.05 3.31 1.91
C THR A 17 10.08 2.48 1.08
N TYR A 18 9.08 1.89 1.73
CA TYR A 18 7.99 1.17 1.08
C TYR A 18 6.72 1.99 1.19
N GLY A 19 5.89 1.91 0.15
CA GLY A 19 4.58 2.54 0.14
C GLY A 19 3.69 1.98 -0.95
N PHE A 20 2.49 2.51 -1.05
CA PHE A 20 1.53 2.10 -2.06
C PHE A 20 0.82 3.30 -2.69
N LYS A 21 0.37 3.11 -3.92
CA LYS A 21 -0.39 4.12 -4.65
C LYS A 21 -1.82 4.20 -4.12
N ILE A 22 -2.28 5.42 -3.87
CA ILE A 22 -3.66 5.72 -3.48
C ILE A 22 -4.15 6.99 -4.19
N ASN A 23 -5.46 7.24 -4.16
CA ASN A 23 -6.03 8.52 -4.55
C ASN A 23 -6.73 9.14 -3.35
N HIS A 24 -6.37 10.38 -3.02
CA HIS A 24 -7.02 11.15 -1.96
C HIS A 24 -8.04 12.13 -2.53
N PRO A 25 -9.05 12.56 -1.74
CA PRO A 25 -9.84 13.72 -2.09
C PRO A 25 -8.93 14.91 -2.46
N PHE A 26 -9.24 15.62 -3.53
CA PHE A 26 -8.40 16.72 -3.99
C PHE A 26 -8.53 17.94 -3.07
N ASP A 27 -7.43 18.34 -2.44
CA ASP A 27 -7.29 19.59 -1.70
C ASP A 27 -6.43 20.58 -2.53
N PRO A 28 -6.99 21.73 -2.97
CA PRO A 28 -6.24 22.72 -3.75
C PRO A 28 -5.12 23.43 -2.98
N SER A 29 -5.10 23.36 -1.64
CA SER A 29 -4.02 23.94 -0.82
C SER A 29 -2.81 23.02 -0.69
N LEU A 30 -2.98 21.72 -0.93
CA LEU A 30 -1.93 20.70 -0.78
C LEU A 30 -1.52 20.07 -2.12
N HIS A 31 -2.48 19.84 -3.01
CA HIS A 31 -2.28 19.03 -4.22
C HIS A 31 -2.07 19.91 -5.46
N PRO A 32 -1.09 19.56 -6.31
CA PRO A 32 -0.83 20.27 -7.54
C PRO A 32 -1.94 20.00 -8.56
N ILE A 33 -2.29 21.01 -9.34
CA ILE A 33 -3.44 20.96 -10.26
C ILE A 33 -3.31 19.87 -11.33
N ASN A 34 -2.08 19.53 -11.76
CA ASN A 34 -1.82 18.47 -12.74
C ASN A 34 -2.09 17.06 -12.19
N LYS A 35 -2.22 16.90 -10.87
CA LYS A 35 -2.63 15.66 -10.20
C LYS A 35 -4.13 15.60 -9.93
N LYS A 36 -4.88 16.66 -10.20
CA LYS A 36 -6.34 16.65 -10.10
C LYS A 36 -6.95 15.76 -11.19
N HIS A 37 -7.85 14.87 -10.80
CA HIS A 37 -8.69 14.13 -11.72
C HIS A 37 -10.10 14.01 -11.17
N PHE A 38 -11.09 13.89 -12.06
CA PHE A 38 -12.49 13.72 -11.66
C PHE A 38 -12.92 12.27 -11.87
N VAL A 39 -13.60 11.73 -10.86
CA VAL A 39 -14.26 10.42 -10.91
C VAL A 39 -15.69 10.61 -10.45
N ASP A 40 -16.65 10.32 -11.32
CA ASP A 40 -18.09 10.50 -11.09
C ASP A 40 -18.43 11.89 -10.49
N GLY A 41 -17.79 12.94 -11.02
CA GLY A 41 -17.99 14.33 -10.59
C GLY A 41 -17.24 14.75 -9.32
N VAL A 42 -16.55 13.83 -8.63
CA VAL A 42 -15.74 14.11 -7.44
C VAL A 42 -14.28 14.29 -7.81
N ALA A 43 -13.64 15.33 -7.29
CA ALA A 43 -12.22 15.60 -7.54
C ALA A 43 -11.32 14.81 -6.57
N TYR A 44 -10.33 14.13 -7.14
CA TYR A 44 -9.31 13.37 -6.42
C TYR A 44 -7.91 13.78 -6.89
N CYS A 45 -6.94 13.72 -5.99
CA CYS A 45 -5.52 13.72 -6.34
C CYS A 45 -5.12 12.29 -6.70
N LYS A 46 -4.66 12.09 -7.94
CA LYS A 46 -4.18 10.79 -8.38
C LYS A 46 -2.73 10.55 -8.02
N ASP A 47 -2.37 9.27 -8.01
CA ASP A 47 -0.99 8.80 -7.89
C ASP A 47 -0.31 9.25 -6.59
N CYS A 48 -1.06 9.45 -5.51
CA CYS A 48 -0.46 9.74 -4.21
C CYS A 48 0.31 8.52 -3.72
N PHE A 49 1.44 8.76 -3.06
CA PHE A 49 2.26 7.73 -2.45
C PHE A 49 2.04 7.72 -0.94
N GLU A 50 1.33 6.72 -0.44
CA GLU A 50 1.14 6.51 0.99
C GLU A 50 2.33 5.71 1.53
N VAL A 51 3.08 6.31 2.47
CA VAL A 51 4.24 5.67 3.08
C VAL A 51 3.79 4.59 4.06
N LEU A 52 4.26 3.37 3.83
CA LEU A 52 4.03 2.20 4.68
C LEU A 52 5.09 2.09 5.78
N VAL A 53 6.36 2.25 5.40
CA VAL A 53 7.51 2.28 6.30
C VAL A 53 8.67 2.99 5.61
N LYS A 54 9.45 3.79 6.34
CA LYS A 54 10.57 4.55 5.79
C LYS A 54 11.88 3.75 5.83
N GLU A 55 12.81 4.12 4.96
CA GLU A 55 14.21 3.75 5.13
C GLU A 55 14.69 4.13 6.54
N ASN A 56 15.54 3.28 7.14
CA ASN A 56 16.07 3.41 8.49
C ASN A 56 15.07 3.19 9.64
N ASP A 57 13.78 3.02 9.36
CA ASP A 57 12.84 2.57 10.40
C ASP A 57 13.23 1.17 10.89
N ILE A 58 13.06 0.92 12.20
CA ILE A 58 13.22 -0.40 12.80
C ILE A 58 11.83 -1.04 12.87
N VAL A 59 11.64 -2.17 12.18
CA VAL A 59 10.41 -2.97 12.26
C VAL A 59 10.70 -4.29 12.95
N ARG A 60 9.76 -4.73 13.80
CA ARG A 60 9.86 -6.05 14.45
C ARG A 60 9.20 -7.13 13.60
N THR A 61 9.75 -8.34 13.65
CA THR A 61 9.08 -9.50 13.04
C THR A 61 7.74 -9.74 13.73
N GLY A 62 6.68 -9.87 12.94
CA GLY A 62 5.29 -9.97 13.39
C GLY A 62 4.62 -8.63 13.69
N GLU A 63 5.31 -7.49 13.53
CA GLU A 63 4.70 -6.17 13.66
C GLU A 63 3.58 -5.98 12.62
N LYS A 64 2.47 -5.39 13.04
CA LYS A 64 1.29 -5.17 12.20
C LYS A 64 0.93 -3.70 12.10
N LYS A 65 0.62 -3.25 10.88
CA LYS A 65 0.06 -1.91 10.61
C LYS A 65 -1.23 -2.07 9.83
N VAL A 66 -2.24 -1.25 10.13
CA VAL A 66 -3.53 -1.29 9.41
C VAL A 66 -3.83 0.09 8.86
N PHE A 67 -4.01 0.16 7.56
CA PHE A 67 -4.50 1.34 6.86
C PHE A 67 -5.98 1.11 6.53
N ALA A 68 -6.86 1.80 7.27
CA ALA A 68 -8.29 1.48 7.28
C ALA A 68 -9.14 2.47 6.47
N HIS A 69 -10.34 2.02 6.10
CA HIS A 69 -11.42 2.86 5.57
C HIS A 69 -11.15 3.48 4.19
N TYR A 70 -10.37 2.83 3.33
CA TYR A 70 -10.26 3.27 1.93
C TYR A 70 -11.55 2.98 1.18
N ARG A 71 -11.98 3.93 0.34
CA ARG A 71 -13.19 3.81 -0.47
C ARG A 71 -12.84 3.54 -1.91
N LEU A 72 -13.68 2.78 -2.60
CA LEU A 72 -13.61 2.67 -4.05
C LEU A 72 -13.96 4.03 -4.68
N LEU A 73 -13.27 4.38 -5.77
CA LEU A 73 -13.45 5.68 -6.41
C LEU A 73 -14.81 5.80 -7.10
N LYS A 74 -15.31 4.68 -7.63
CA LYS A 74 -16.61 4.59 -8.30
C LYS A 74 -17.54 3.64 -7.55
N GLY A 75 -18.82 4.00 -7.52
CA GLY A 75 -19.85 3.15 -6.92
C GLY A 75 -19.99 1.80 -7.62
N SER A 76 -19.74 1.75 -8.93
CA SER A 76 -19.83 0.54 -9.78
C SER A 76 -18.56 -0.30 -9.80
N GLN A 77 -17.47 0.12 -9.15
CA GLN A 77 -16.20 -0.60 -9.17
C GLN A 77 -16.36 -1.94 -8.44
N THR A 78 -15.90 -3.04 -9.06
CA THR A 78 -16.08 -4.40 -8.51
C THR A 78 -14.84 -4.97 -7.85
N ALA A 79 -13.71 -4.26 -7.87
CA ALA A 79 -12.47 -4.67 -7.20
C ALA A 79 -11.65 -3.44 -6.79
N ALA A 80 -10.88 -3.54 -5.70
CA ALA A 80 -9.94 -2.51 -5.28
C ALA A 80 -8.50 -3.00 -5.47
N ARG A 81 -7.64 -2.13 -6.00
CA ARG A 81 -6.26 -2.43 -6.38
C ARG A 81 -5.31 -1.57 -5.57
N PHE A 82 -4.37 -2.22 -4.89
CA PHE A 82 -3.25 -1.59 -4.19
C PHE A 82 -1.95 -2.02 -4.86
N SER A 83 -1.32 -1.11 -5.57
CA SER A 83 0.01 -1.33 -6.16
C SER A 83 1.06 -0.80 -5.19
N PHE A 84 2.07 -1.61 -4.90
CA PHE A 84 3.14 -1.32 -3.95
C PHE A 84 4.42 -0.96 -4.68
N PHE A 85 5.21 -0.08 -4.08
CA PHE A 85 6.45 0.43 -4.65
C PHE A 85 7.50 0.62 -3.54
N THR A 86 8.73 0.82 -3.98
CA THR A 86 9.83 1.33 -3.14
C THR A 86 10.17 2.75 -3.54
N SER A 87 10.82 3.51 -2.64
CA SER A 87 11.32 4.84 -2.90
C SER A 87 12.69 5.04 -2.26
N THR A 88 13.61 5.68 -2.99
CA THR A 88 14.88 6.19 -2.44
C THR A 88 14.72 7.51 -1.69
N ASP A 89 13.56 8.15 -1.80
CA ASP A 89 13.19 9.36 -1.05
C ASP A 89 12.14 9.02 0.02
N PRO A 90 12.49 9.11 1.32
CA PRO A 90 11.56 8.88 2.44
C PRO A 90 10.37 9.85 2.50
N ASP A 91 10.42 10.95 1.76
CA ASP A 91 9.38 11.99 1.71
C ASP A 91 8.69 12.07 0.33
N ALA A 92 8.83 11.02 -0.48
CA ALA A 92 8.13 10.88 -1.76
C ALA A 92 6.62 11.09 -1.59
N LYS A 93 6.02 11.87 -2.50
CA LYS A 93 4.61 12.29 -2.40
C LYS A 93 3.74 11.61 -3.43
N TYR A 94 4.32 11.22 -4.58
CA TYR A 94 3.59 10.61 -5.66
C TYR A 94 4.28 9.36 -6.18
N SER A 95 3.49 8.36 -6.57
CA SER A 95 3.99 7.11 -7.15
C SER A 95 4.59 7.28 -8.56
N THR A 96 4.65 8.52 -9.07
CA THR A 96 5.29 8.88 -10.33
C THR A 96 6.52 9.77 -10.13
N ASP A 97 6.90 10.01 -8.87
CA ASP A 97 8.13 10.74 -8.57
C ASP A 97 9.33 9.90 -9.04
N ALA A 98 10.40 10.55 -9.50
CA ALA A 98 11.55 9.86 -10.08
C ALA A 98 12.29 8.95 -9.09
N SER A 99 12.10 9.17 -7.78
CA SER A 99 12.64 8.36 -6.70
C SER A 99 11.85 7.07 -6.45
N VAL A 100 10.64 6.96 -6.98
CA VAL A 100 9.76 5.80 -6.80
C VAL A 100 10.02 4.78 -7.91
N SER A 101 10.12 3.50 -7.55
CA SER A 101 10.37 2.40 -8.47
C SER A 101 9.13 2.05 -9.33
N ASN A 102 9.28 1.07 -10.22
CA ASN A 102 8.13 0.38 -10.80
C ASN A 102 7.38 -0.42 -9.72
N PRO A 103 6.10 -0.80 -9.94
CA PRO A 103 5.38 -1.62 -8.98
C PRO A 103 6.13 -2.91 -8.64
N ILE A 104 6.32 -3.18 -7.36
CA ILE A 104 6.98 -4.40 -6.85
C ILE A 104 5.99 -5.50 -6.47
N GLY A 105 4.71 -5.18 -6.45
CA GLY A 105 3.64 -6.12 -6.13
C GLY A 105 2.28 -5.45 -6.12
N GLU A 106 1.23 -6.26 -6.14
CA GLU A 106 -0.14 -5.77 -6.18
C GLU A 106 -1.11 -6.69 -5.43
N ALA A 107 -2.00 -6.08 -4.65
CA ALA A 107 -3.17 -6.76 -4.09
C ALA A 107 -4.44 -6.26 -4.80
N VAL A 108 -5.22 -7.18 -5.37
CA VAL A 108 -6.52 -6.89 -5.99
C VAL A 108 -7.60 -7.64 -5.23
N VAL A 109 -8.36 -6.93 -4.40
CA VAL A 109 -9.46 -7.51 -3.62
C VAL A 109 -10.79 -7.31 -4.35
N GLU A 110 -11.53 -8.41 -4.49
CA GLU A 110 -12.86 -8.41 -5.09
C GLU A 110 -13.89 -7.76 -4.16
N SER A 111 -14.71 -6.88 -4.72
CA SER A 111 -15.85 -6.22 -4.08
C SER A 111 -17.05 -6.21 -5.04
N PRO A 112 -17.65 -7.37 -5.35
CA PRO A 112 -18.63 -7.49 -6.44
C PRO A 112 -20.02 -6.93 -6.09
N ASP A 113 -20.39 -6.89 -4.81
CA ASP A 113 -21.65 -6.28 -4.38
C ASP A 113 -21.51 -4.75 -4.38
N VAL A 114 -22.15 -4.10 -5.36
CA VAL A 114 -22.12 -2.65 -5.55
C VAL A 114 -23.27 -1.91 -4.88
N ALA A 115 -24.16 -2.60 -4.13
CA ALA A 115 -25.36 -1.98 -3.55
C ALA A 115 -25.06 -0.81 -2.61
N LYS A 116 -23.89 -0.82 -1.95
CA LYS A 116 -23.43 0.25 -1.06
C LYS A 116 -22.63 1.35 -1.78
N GLY A 117 -22.45 1.26 -3.10
CA GLY A 117 -21.72 2.25 -3.90
C GLY A 117 -20.34 2.55 -3.33
N THR A 118 -20.00 3.83 -3.15
CA THR A 118 -18.70 4.27 -2.59
C THR A 118 -18.61 4.16 -1.06
N LYS A 119 -19.67 3.71 -0.37
CA LYS A 119 -19.65 3.50 1.09
C LYS A 119 -18.96 2.18 1.50
N ARG A 120 -18.58 1.36 0.52
CA ARG A 120 -17.76 0.15 0.73
C ARG A 120 -16.36 0.56 1.17
N MET A 121 -15.84 -0.15 2.17
CA MET A 121 -14.57 0.15 2.81
C MET A 121 -13.62 -1.01 2.64
N ILE A 122 -12.41 -0.69 2.23
CA ILE A 122 -11.29 -1.61 2.12
C ILE A 122 -10.25 -1.24 3.16
N ASP A 123 -9.81 -2.23 3.92
CA ASP A 123 -8.65 -2.11 4.78
C ASP A 123 -7.44 -2.75 4.14
N LEU A 124 -6.26 -2.23 4.44
CA LEU A 124 -4.99 -2.81 4.07
C LEU A 124 -4.23 -3.16 5.36
N ALA A 125 -4.14 -4.44 5.67
CA ALA A 125 -3.39 -4.96 6.80
C ALA A 125 -1.99 -5.37 6.34
N ILE A 126 -0.98 -4.82 6.99
CA ILE A 126 0.44 -5.07 6.73
C ILE A 126 1.00 -5.86 7.90
N GLU A 127 1.75 -6.92 7.61
CA GLU A 127 2.50 -7.70 8.58
C GLU A 127 3.96 -7.82 8.11
N PHE A 128 4.89 -7.40 8.96
CA PHE A 128 6.32 -7.53 8.68
C PHE A 128 6.80 -8.91 9.10
N GLY A 129 7.06 -9.79 8.13
CA GLY A 129 7.67 -11.09 8.37
C GLY A 129 9.19 -10.99 8.54
N GLY A 130 9.85 -12.15 8.63
CA GLY A 130 11.31 -12.19 8.74
C GLY A 130 12.03 -11.73 7.46
N THR A 131 11.50 -12.11 6.28
CA THR A 131 12.11 -11.83 4.97
C THR A 131 11.22 -11.05 4.01
N GLU A 132 9.94 -10.88 4.35
CA GLU A 132 8.92 -10.34 3.46
C GLU A 132 7.96 -9.41 4.22
N ILE A 133 7.33 -8.49 3.49
CA ILE A 133 6.14 -7.75 3.94
C ILE A 133 4.92 -8.46 3.37
N LYS A 134 4.03 -8.92 4.24
CA LYS A 134 2.73 -9.45 3.84
C LYS A 134 1.70 -8.33 3.86
N ALA A 135 1.11 -8.00 2.71
CA ALA A 135 0.04 -7.02 2.60
C ALA A 135 -1.27 -7.70 2.23
N THR A 136 -2.32 -7.48 3.03
CA THR A 136 -3.64 -8.09 2.87
C THR A 136 -4.69 -7.00 2.71
N ALA A 137 -5.27 -6.88 1.52
CA ALA A 137 -6.43 -6.04 1.26
C ALA A 137 -7.71 -6.77 1.66
N ILE A 138 -8.61 -6.11 2.39
CA ILE A 138 -9.80 -6.71 3.01
C ILE A 138 -11.02 -5.84 2.69
N ASP A 139 -11.98 -6.35 1.92
CA ASP A 139 -13.28 -5.69 1.77
C ASP A 139 -14.15 -5.97 3.00
N ARG A 140 -14.40 -4.94 3.81
CA ARG A 140 -15.19 -5.07 5.03
C ARG A 140 -16.65 -5.48 4.77
N SER A 141 -17.17 -5.21 3.58
CA SER A 141 -18.59 -5.48 3.27
C SER A 141 -18.83 -6.95 2.98
N SER A 142 -17.92 -7.58 2.23
CA SER A 142 -18.02 -8.96 1.77
C SER A 142 -17.18 -9.93 2.61
N GLY A 143 -16.14 -9.44 3.29
CA GLY A 143 -15.11 -10.26 3.93
C GLY A 143 -14.06 -10.79 2.94
N ASN A 144 -14.14 -10.43 1.66
CA ASN A 144 -13.16 -10.86 0.67
C ASN A 144 -11.78 -10.31 1.00
N THR A 145 -10.76 -11.11 0.72
CA THR A 145 -9.36 -10.74 0.96
C THR A 145 -8.48 -11.06 -0.23
N ALA A 146 -7.48 -10.22 -0.47
CA ALA A 146 -6.38 -10.50 -1.38
C ALA A 146 -5.05 -10.23 -0.69
N THR A 147 -4.09 -11.14 -0.84
CA THR A 147 -2.78 -11.03 -0.19
C THR A 147 -1.67 -10.97 -1.23
N VAL A 148 -0.68 -10.11 -1.00
CA VAL A 148 0.58 -10.08 -1.73
C VAL A 148 1.74 -10.11 -0.73
N TYR A 149 2.84 -10.75 -1.13
CA TYR A 149 4.10 -10.77 -0.39
C TYR A 149 5.11 -9.92 -1.16
N LEU A 150 5.76 -9.00 -0.46
CA LEU A 150 6.75 -8.08 -1.01
C LEU A 150 8.10 -8.40 -0.39
N ASP A 151 9.08 -8.71 -1.21
CA ASP A 151 10.42 -8.99 -0.71
C ASP A 151 11.08 -7.72 -0.16
N PHE A 152 11.77 -7.87 0.98
CA PHE A 152 12.62 -6.80 1.49
C PHE A 152 13.86 -6.54 0.61
N LEU A 153 14.18 -7.50 -0.25
CA LEU A 153 15.31 -7.48 -1.16
C LEU A 153 14.81 -7.30 -2.59
N CYS A 154 14.16 -6.16 -2.86
CA CYS A 154 14.00 -5.77 -4.25
C CYS A 154 15.41 -5.46 -4.77
N ASN A 155 16.03 -6.43 -5.45
CA ASN A 155 17.38 -6.29 -5.98
C ASN A 155 17.45 -5.01 -6.80
N LYS A 156 18.43 -4.16 -6.46
CA LYS A 156 18.82 -3.05 -7.32
C LYS A 156 19.48 -3.69 -8.53
N ASP A 157 18.73 -3.85 -9.61
CA ASP A 157 19.33 -4.04 -10.94
C ASP A 157 19.91 -2.70 -11.42
#